data_AF-A0A6B2KQ95-F1
#
_entry.id   AF-A0A6B2KQ95-F1
#
_cell.length_a   1.000
_cell.length_b   1.000
_cell.length_c   1.000
_cell.angle_alpha   90.00
_cell.angle_beta   90.00
_cell.angle_gamma   90.00
#
_symmetry.space_group_name_H-M   'P 1'
#
loop_
_entity.id
_entity.type
_entity.pdbx_description
1 polymer ?
#
loop_
_entity_poly.entity_id
_entity_poly.type
_entity_poly.pdbx_seq_one_letter_code
_entity_poly.pdbx_strand_id
1 'polypeptide(L)'
;MLSGQALAIVDLETTGGHLVHDRITEVGVVLVDGDRVERYQTLVNPGRPIPPAIAELTGIRDEMVADAPPFEAIAAEIKRMLAGRLLIAHNARFDYCVLKNALRRAGLPLRADTLCTVQLSRKLYPEHYKHNLDAIVARHGIAMAERHRALADAEAVYRFLCSAHAEHGDAFDEASRALIAEPGAPAGLAEATADALPDLPGVYLLMSSSGEPLYVARTDNLRRRVFAHFEQAGTTRAQPRIGEKLGDVRFEESVGEFGAQLMEKLWLARYRPRYNPASRLEETPCTLALDTDGEDGRWRVRVVPCAGALPDNAFGVFRGAREAQHALAQLIAKERLCPTLLLPARGARAADKGCGKRRHRPCLGACVGEESMAAHNARLHAALSGVGVERWPYAGPVSLVERHPISGEQRVHVFERWCYLGSHAGDGRLAGGADFEMGVYRLLRSALRKLPDGVTLQEG
;
A
#
# COMPACT_ATOMS: atom_id res chain seq x y z
N MET A 1 -25.21 18.22 28.76
CA MET A 1 -24.23 17.16 28.47
C MET A 1 -25.06 15.96 28.10
N LEU A 2 -25.31 15.68 26.81
CA LEU A 2 -26.07 14.51 26.32
C LEU A 2 -27.11 14.00 27.34
N SER A 3 -28.00 14.90 27.78
CA SER A 3 -28.57 14.84 29.14
C SER A 3 -29.36 13.55 29.35
N GLY A 4 -28.94 12.78 30.36
CA GLY A 4 -29.57 11.51 30.75
C GLY A 4 -29.04 10.26 30.05
N GLN A 5 -28.04 10.36 29.17
CA GLN A 5 -27.43 9.19 28.54
C GLN A 5 -26.22 8.70 29.36
N ALA A 6 -26.19 7.40 29.68
CA ALA A 6 -25.04 6.79 30.33
C ALA A 6 -23.86 6.70 29.33
N LEU A 7 -22.67 7.09 29.79
CA LEU A 7 -21.46 7.19 28.97
C LEU A 7 -20.42 6.17 29.44
N ALA A 8 -19.65 5.64 28.49
CA ALA A 8 -18.45 4.87 28.76
C ALA A 8 -17.29 5.49 27.98
N ILE A 9 -16.44 6.25 28.67
CA ILE A 9 -15.21 6.78 28.09
C ILE A 9 -14.15 5.69 28.18
N VAL A 10 -13.65 5.23 27.04
CA VAL A 10 -12.75 4.10 26.93
C VAL A 10 -11.43 4.56 26.34
N ASP A 11 -10.34 3.99 26.84
CA ASP A 11 -9.03 4.07 26.23
C ASP A 11 -8.34 2.70 26.41
N LEU A 12 -7.55 2.29 25.41
CA LEU A 12 -6.88 0.99 25.38
C LEU A 12 -5.41 1.14 25.06
N GLU A 13 -4.58 0.46 25.84
CA GLU A 13 -3.21 0.15 25.42
C GLU A 13 -3.17 -1.22 24.75
N THR A 14 -2.33 -1.36 23.73
CA THR A 14 -2.32 -2.54 22.87
C THR A 14 -0.91 -2.93 22.45
N THR A 15 -0.74 -4.13 21.89
CA THR A 15 0.54 -4.61 21.35
C THR A 15 0.97 -3.91 20.05
N GLY A 16 0.22 -2.94 19.54
CA GLY A 16 0.49 -2.23 18.28
C GLY A 16 -0.73 -1.50 17.70
N GLY A 17 -0.56 -0.82 16.56
CA GLY A 17 -1.61 0.01 15.96
C GLY A 17 -2.65 -0.73 15.10
N HIS A 18 -2.56 -2.05 14.94
CA HIS A 18 -3.37 -2.79 13.98
C HIS A 18 -4.71 -3.27 14.58
N LEU A 19 -5.82 -2.69 14.11
CA LEU A 19 -7.20 -2.90 14.64
C LEU A 19 -7.66 -4.36 14.78
N VAL A 20 -7.19 -5.24 13.88
CA VAL A 20 -7.59 -6.66 13.83
C VAL A 20 -6.61 -7.59 14.56
N HIS A 21 -5.31 -7.41 14.33
CA HIS A 21 -4.28 -8.37 14.72
C HIS A 21 -3.69 -8.10 16.10
N ASP A 22 -3.67 -6.86 16.56
CA ASP A 22 -3.11 -6.55 17.86
C ASP A 22 -4.02 -6.96 19.03
N ARG A 23 -3.41 -7.05 20.21
CA ARG A 23 -4.02 -7.52 21.45
C ARG A 23 -4.00 -6.40 22.47
N ILE A 24 -5.01 -6.38 23.33
CA ILE A 24 -5.14 -5.40 24.41
C ILE A 24 -4.16 -5.77 25.53
N THR A 25 -3.45 -4.78 26.06
CA THR A 25 -2.53 -4.90 27.20
C THR A 25 -3.02 -4.16 28.44
N GLU A 26 -3.84 -3.11 28.26
CA GLU A 26 -4.53 -2.41 29.35
C GLU A 26 -5.90 -1.90 28.87
N VAL A 27 -6.87 -1.90 29.77
CA VAL A 27 -8.19 -1.29 29.56
C VAL A 27 -8.41 -0.21 30.62
N GLY A 28 -8.72 1.01 30.18
CA GLY A 28 -9.19 2.10 31.02
C GLY A 28 -10.62 2.46 30.67
N VAL A 29 -11.52 2.52 31.66
CA VAL A 29 -12.91 2.95 31.45
C VAL A 29 -13.33 3.94 32.53
N VAL A 30 -13.89 5.07 32.11
CA VAL A 30 -14.63 5.99 32.97
C VAL A 30 -16.11 5.88 32.62
N LEU A 31 -16.91 5.39 33.57
CA LEU A 31 -18.35 5.26 33.44
C LEU A 31 -19.01 6.48 34.06
N VAL A 32 -19.94 7.10 33.32
CA VAL A 32 -20.68 8.27 33.77
C VAL A 32 -22.17 7.99 33.65
N ASP A 33 -22.90 8.12 34.76
CA ASP A 33 -24.35 7.93 34.84
C ASP A 33 -24.95 9.04 35.71
N GLY A 34 -25.47 10.09 35.06
CA GLY A 34 -25.81 11.34 35.75
C GLY A 34 -24.59 11.92 36.47
N ASP A 35 -24.71 12.11 37.78
CA ASP A 35 -23.63 12.62 38.64
C ASP A 35 -22.66 11.54 39.13
N ARG A 36 -22.96 10.26 38.87
CA ARG A 36 -22.11 9.14 39.31
C ARG A 36 -21.00 8.90 38.29
N VAL A 37 -19.76 8.94 38.76
CA VAL A 37 -18.55 8.64 37.98
C VAL A 37 -17.82 7.45 38.59
N GLU A 38 -17.67 6.38 37.83
CA GLU A 38 -16.92 5.18 38.21
C GLU A 38 -15.71 4.99 37.32
N ARG A 39 -14.63 4.44 37.88
CA ARG A 39 -13.37 4.21 37.18
C ARG A 39 -13.03 2.74 37.24
N TYR A 40 -12.67 2.17 36.10
CA TYR A 40 -12.21 0.81 35.97
C TYR A 40 -10.88 0.80 35.22
N GLN A 41 -9.92 0.05 35.74
CA GLN A 41 -8.63 -0.17 35.09
C GLN A 41 -8.20 -1.60 35.33
N THR A 42 -7.71 -2.26 34.28
CA THR A 42 -7.07 -3.57 34.41
C THR A 42 -5.96 -3.71 33.38
N LEU A 43 -4.85 -4.31 33.80
CA LEU A 43 -3.90 -4.90 32.86
C LEU A 43 -4.51 -6.16 32.25
N VAL A 44 -4.05 -6.52 31.07
CA VAL A 44 -4.51 -7.67 30.30
C VAL A 44 -3.31 -8.43 29.77
N ASN A 45 -3.28 -9.74 29.98
CA ASN A 45 -2.28 -10.59 29.33
C ASN A 45 -2.65 -10.75 27.84
N PRO A 46 -1.84 -10.22 26.90
CA PRO A 46 -2.16 -10.25 25.48
C PRO A 46 -1.93 -11.64 24.84
N GLY A 47 -1.34 -12.60 25.56
CA GLY A 47 -0.99 -13.93 25.05
C GLY A 47 0.10 -13.93 23.97
N ARG A 48 0.85 -12.82 23.83
CA ARG A 48 1.95 -12.64 22.88
C ARG A 48 2.96 -11.63 23.42
N PRO A 49 4.23 -11.65 22.96
CA PRO A 49 5.21 -10.63 23.34
C PRO A 49 4.78 -9.22 22.93
N ILE A 50 5.03 -8.24 23.79
CA ILE A 50 4.85 -6.81 23.52
C ILE A 50 6.10 -6.29 22.79
N PRO A 51 5.98 -5.68 21.60
CA PRO A 51 7.13 -5.12 20.90
C PRO A 51 7.87 -4.05 21.73
N PRO A 52 9.21 -3.99 21.72
CA PRO A 52 9.97 -3.05 22.56
C PRO A 52 9.59 -1.58 22.38
N ALA A 53 9.33 -1.14 21.14
CA ALA A 53 8.90 0.23 20.86
C ALA A 53 7.54 0.58 21.49
N ILE A 54 6.64 -0.40 21.62
CA ILE A 54 5.35 -0.22 22.27
C ILE A 54 5.49 -0.21 23.78
N ALA A 55 6.36 -1.07 24.33
CA ALA A 55 6.66 -1.08 25.77
C ALA A 55 7.34 0.23 26.22
N GLU A 56 8.19 0.82 25.37
CA GLU A 56 8.78 2.15 25.62
C GLU A 56 7.75 3.27 25.59
N LEU A 57 6.78 3.21 24.67
CA LEU A 57 5.73 4.20 24.52
C LEU A 57 4.71 4.17 25.68
N THR A 58 4.24 2.98 26.05
CA THR A 58 3.15 2.79 27.03
C THR A 58 3.67 2.55 28.44
N GLY A 59 4.95 2.20 28.59
CA GLY A 59 5.53 1.76 29.85
C GLY A 59 5.11 0.35 30.28
N ILE A 60 4.24 -0.33 29.53
CA ILE A 60 3.76 -1.68 29.83
C ILE A 60 4.73 -2.71 29.27
N ARG A 61 5.36 -3.47 30.16
CA ARG A 61 6.29 -4.55 29.79
C ARG A 61 5.67 -5.92 29.93
N ASP A 62 6.24 -6.92 29.26
CA ASP A 62 5.77 -8.30 29.31
C ASP A 62 5.67 -8.83 30.75
N GLU A 63 6.59 -8.43 31.64
CA GLU A 63 6.57 -8.85 33.05
C GLU A 63 5.37 -8.30 33.82
N MET A 64 4.85 -7.13 33.44
CA MET A 64 3.70 -6.50 34.11
C MET A 64 2.38 -7.20 33.78
N VAL A 65 2.29 -7.77 32.57
CA VAL A 65 1.07 -8.41 32.08
C VAL A 65 1.09 -9.92 32.19
N ALA A 66 2.23 -10.52 32.58
CA ALA A 66 2.39 -11.97 32.68
C ALA A 66 1.33 -12.63 33.58
N ASP A 67 1.10 -12.05 34.76
CA ASP A 67 0.13 -12.54 35.75
C ASP A 67 -1.26 -11.86 35.63
N ALA A 68 -1.42 -10.94 34.67
CA ALA A 68 -2.70 -10.29 34.42
C ALA A 68 -3.72 -11.26 33.79
N PRO A 69 -5.03 -11.05 33.97
CA PRO A 69 -6.03 -11.90 33.32
C PRO A 69 -5.95 -11.79 31.80
N PRO A 70 -6.16 -12.88 31.04
CA PRO A 70 -6.36 -12.78 29.60
C PRO A 70 -7.68 -12.05 29.30
N PHE A 71 -7.80 -11.47 28.10
CA PHE A 71 -8.99 -10.68 27.75
C PHE A 71 -10.29 -11.47 27.90
N GLU A 72 -10.28 -12.75 27.56
CA GLU A 72 -11.43 -13.65 27.66
C GLU A 72 -12.00 -13.74 29.08
N ALA A 73 -11.14 -13.63 30.12
CA ALA A 73 -11.56 -13.68 31.51
C ALA A 73 -12.30 -12.41 31.96
N ILE A 74 -12.00 -11.26 31.37
CA ILE A 74 -12.64 -9.97 31.68
C ILE A 74 -13.72 -9.57 30.66
N ALA A 75 -13.82 -10.28 29.53
CA ALA A 75 -14.68 -9.90 28.40
C ALA A 75 -16.15 -9.68 28.79
N ALA A 76 -16.72 -10.56 29.62
CA ALA A 76 -18.10 -10.43 30.09
C ALA A 76 -18.31 -9.20 31.00
N GLU A 77 -17.32 -8.89 31.84
CA GLU A 77 -17.34 -7.70 32.68
C GLU A 77 -17.30 -6.43 31.84
N ILE A 78 -16.33 -6.33 30.91
CA ILE A 78 -16.23 -5.19 29.99
C ILE A 78 -17.52 -5.03 29.19
N LYS A 79 -18.05 -6.12 28.62
CA LYS A 79 -19.29 -6.09 27.83
C LYS A 79 -20.47 -5.52 28.62
N ARG A 80 -20.59 -5.89 29.90
CA ARG A 80 -21.64 -5.40 30.80
C ARG A 80 -21.47 -3.92 31.13
N MET A 81 -20.23 -3.45 31.34
CA MET A 81 -19.96 -2.03 31.55
C MET A 81 -20.39 -1.18 30.35
N LEU A 82 -20.14 -1.65 29.12
CA LEU A 82 -20.49 -0.93 27.89
C LEU A 82 -21.96 -1.03 27.49
N ALA A 83 -22.71 -1.98 28.05
CA ALA A 83 -24.08 -2.27 27.62
C ALA A 83 -25.00 -1.05 27.84
N GLY A 84 -25.66 -0.60 26.76
CA GLY A 84 -26.61 0.51 26.79
C GLY A 84 -25.97 1.89 26.95
N ARG A 85 -24.64 2.00 26.92
CA ARG A 85 -23.92 3.28 27.05
C ARG A 85 -23.42 3.79 25.70
N LEU A 86 -23.31 5.11 25.57
CA LEU A 86 -22.56 5.72 24.48
C LEU A 86 -21.07 5.51 24.73
N LEU A 87 -20.37 4.85 23.81
CA LEU A 87 -18.92 4.66 23.91
C LEU A 87 -18.21 5.91 23.39
N ILE A 88 -17.34 6.50 24.20
CA ILE A 88 -16.59 7.70 23.85
C ILE A 88 -15.10 7.39 23.94
N ALA A 89 -14.32 7.85 22.97
CA ALA A 89 -12.87 7.65 22.98
C ALA A 89 -12.15 8.70 22.13
N HIS A 90 -10.88 8.95 22.44
CA HIS A 90 -10.04 9.90 21.72
C HIS A 90 -9.37 9.24 20.53
N ASN A 91 -10.09 9.25 19.40
CA ASN A 91 -9.94 8.34 18.25
C ASN A 91 -10.79 7.07 18.40
N ALA A 92 -12.09 7.25 18.72
CA ALA A 92 -13.00 6.16 19.06
C ALA A 92 -13.05 4.99 18.09
N ARG A 93 -12.72 5.21 16.81
CA ARG A 93 -12.57 4.13 15.85
C ARG A 93 -11.57 3.07 16.31
N PHE A 94 -10.40 3.49 16.77
CA PHE A 94 -9.34 2.58 17.19
C PHE A 94 -9.80 1.72 18.37
N ASP A 95 -10.14 2.36 19.48
CA ASP A 95 -10.56 1.69 20.71
C ASP A 95 -11.78 0.80 20.48
N TYR A 96 -12.80 1.32 19.78
CA TYR A 96 -14.00 0.57 19.47
C TYR A 96 -13.70 -0.68 18.63
N CYS A 97 -12.93 -0.56 17.54
CA CYS A 97 -12.64 -1.70 16.67
C CYS A 97 -11.79 -2.76 17.38
N VAL A 98 -10.76 -2.35 18.12
CA VAL A 98 -9.92 -3.27 18.91
C VAL A 98 -10.78 -4.00 19.95
N LEU A 99 -11.62 -3.27 20.68
CA LEU A 99 -12.49 -3.83 21.71
C LEU A 99 -13.56 -4.75 21.14
N LYS A 100 -14.21 -4.34 20.04
CA LYS A 100 -15.20 -5.13 19.29
C LYS A 100 -14.58 -6.44 18.81
N ASN A 101 -13.36 -6.39 18.28
CA ASN A 101 -12.66 -7.59 17.83
C ASN A 101 -12.27 -8.52 18.99
N ALA A 102 -11.78 -7.96 20.10
CA ALA A 102 -11.45 -8.73 21.29
C ALA A 102 -12.69 -9.42 21.89
N LEU A 103 -13.79 -8.69 22.03
CA LEU A 103 -15.07 -9.21 22.48
C LEU A 103 -15.66 -10.25 21.51
N ARG A 104 -15.52 -10.05 20.20
CA ARG A 104 -15.93 -11.04 19.19
C ARG A 104 -15.13 -12.34 19.30
N ARG A 105 -13.82 -12.29 19.56
CA ARG A 105 -12.98 -13.48 19.81
C ARG A 105 -13.44 -14.25 21.06
N ALA A 106 -13.90 -13.53 22.08
CA ALA A 106 -14.49 -14.10 23.29
C ALA A 106 -15.96 -14.55 23.12
N GLY A 107 -16.55 -14.48 21.90
CA GLY A 107 -17.93 -14.89 21.64
C GLY A 107 -19.01 -13.88 22.10
N LEU A 108 -18.63 -12.63 22.41
CA LEU A 108 -19.50 -11.60 22.97
C LEU A 108 -19.58 -10.37 22.06
N PRO A 109 -20.23 -10.42 20.87
CA PRO A 109 -20.17 -9.34 19.89
C PRO A 109 -20.57 -7.96 20.45
N LEU A 110 -19.81 -6.92 20.11
CA LEU A 110 -20.10 -5.54 20.50
C LEU A 110 -20.82 -4.78 19.39
N ARG A 111 -21.91 -4.12 19.78
CA ARG A 111 -22.57 -3.05 19.03
C ARG A 111 -22.88 -1.95 20.02
N ALA A 112 -22.28 -0.78 19.80
CA ALA A 112 -22.50 0.41 20.60
C ALA A 112 -22.43 1.62 19.67
N ASP A 113 -23.22 2.64 19.98
CA ASP A 113 -23.01 3.95 19.38
C ASP A 113 -21.70 4.54 19.90
N THR A 114 -21.00 5.28 19.06
CA THR A 114 -19.67 5.82 19.39
C THR A 114 -19.61 7.32 19.16
N LEU A 115 -18.86 8.03 20.00
CA LEU A 115 -18.51 9.44 19.80
C LEU A 115 -16.99 9.60 19.83
N CYS A 116 -16.43 10.11 18.73
CA CYS A 116 -14.99 10.39 18.63
C CYS A 116 -14.68 11.82 19.07
N THR A 117 -13.90 11.97 20.15
CA THR A 117 -13.61 13.31 20.68
C THR A 117 -12.67 14.14 19.80
N VAL A 118 -11.91 13.51 18.90
CA VAL A 118 -11.11 14.22 17.89
C VAL A 118 -12.03 14.94 16.89
N GLN A 119 -13.06 14.25 16.40
CA GLN A 119 -14.04 14.84 15.49
C GLN A 119 -14.86 15.92 16.19
N LEU A 120 -15.27 15.66 17.44
CA LEU A 120 -15.98 16.63 18.25
C LEU A 120 -15.14 17.89 18.48
N SER A 121 -13.87 17.73 18.87
CA SER A 121 -12.95 18.86 19.07
C SER A 121 -12.73 19.66 17.78
N ARG A 122 -12.63 19.02 16.61
CA ARG A 122 -12.55 19.72 15.31
C ARG A 122 -13.78 20.54 14.98
N LYS A 123 -14.98 20.05 15.34
CA LYS A 123 -16.23 20.78 15.12
C LYS A 123 -16.38 21.99 16.05
N LEU A 124 -16.01 21.83 17.32
CA LEU A 124 -16.16 22.87 18.35
C LEU A 124 -15.06 23.93 18.30
N TYR A 125 -13.85 23.54 17.89
CA TYR A 125 -12.65 24.36 17.92
C TYR A 125 -11.94 24.42 16.54
N PRO A 126 -12.62 24.85 15.47
CA PRO A 126 -12.10 24.79 14.10
C PRO A 126 -10.85 25.66 13.86
N GLU A 127 -10.60 26.64 14.72
CA GLU A 127 -9.43 27.52 14.71
C GLU A 127 -8.13 26.82 15.10
N HIS A 128 -8.20 25.66 15.75
CA HIS A 128 -7.03 24.92 16.16
C HIS A 128 -6.61 23.87 15.12
N TYR A 129 -5.32 23.82 14.80
CA TYR A 129 -4.79 22.86 13.83
C TYR A 129 -4.63 21.44 14.41
N LYS A 130 -4.28 21.31 15.70
CA LYS A 130 -4.03 20.02 16.37
C LYS A 130 -5.16 19.68 17.33
N HIS A 131 -5.58 18.41 17.30
CA HIS A 131 -6.63 17.83 18.15
C HIS A 131 -6.24 16.47 18.73
N ASN A 132 -4.95 16.16 18.81
CA ASN A 132 -4.48 15.00 19.56
C ASN A 132 -4.65 15.24 21.07
N LEU A 133 -4.55 14.19 21.87
CA LEU A 133 -4.88 14.27 23.29
C LEU A 133 -3.97 15.27 24.01
N ASP A 134 -2.68 15.32 23.68
CA ASP A 134 -1.75 16.33 24.23
C ASP A 134 -2.20 17.77 23.96
N ALA A 135 -2.65 18.07 22.74
CA ALA A 135 -3.12 19.40 22.40
C ALA A 135 -4.41 19.76 23.14
N ILE A 136 -5.31 18.78 23.33
CA ILE A 136 -6.54 18.98 24.12
C ILE A 136 -6.19 19.22 25.59
N VAL A 137 -5.35 18.38 26.17
CA VAL A 137 -4.90 18.47 27.57
C VAL A 137 -4.28 19.83 27.85
N ALA A 138 -3.38 20.29 26.98
CA ALA A 138 -2.73 21.59 27.10
C ALA A 138 -3.74 22.75 26.96
N ARG A 139 -4.64 22.69 25.97
CA ARG A 139 -5.63 23.75 25.70
C ARG A 139 -6.59 23.95 26.88
N HIS A 140 -7.04 22.85 27.47
CA HIS A 140 -8.02 22.86 28.55
C HIS A 140 -7.39 22.91 29.95
N GLY A 141 -6.06 23.02 30.04
CA GLY A 141 -5.35 23.05 31.33
C GLY A 141 -5.59 21.79 32.17
N ILE A 142 -5.75 20.63 31.53
CA ILE A 142 -6.10 19.37 32.22
C ILE A 142 -4.83 18.83 32.90
N ALA A 143 -4.87 18.72 34.23
CA ALA A 143 -3.77 18.11 34.98
C ALA A 143 -3.75 16.58 34.78
N MET A 144 -2.64 16.04 34.30
CA MET A 144 -2.41 14.60 34.14
C MET A 144 -1.15 14.18 34.89
N ALA A 145 -1.26 13.07 35.64
CA ALA A 145 -0.13 12.53 36.40
C ALA A 145 0.79 11.65 35.53
N GLU A 146 0.21 10.83 34.65
CA GLU A 146 0.92 9.91 33.74
C GLU A 146 0.20 9.91 32.38
N ARG A 147 0.93 10.13 31.28
CA ARG A 147 0.42 9.92 29.90
C ARG A 147 0.69 8.48 29.47
N HIS A 148 -0.12 7.97 28.54
CA HIS A 148 -0.01 6.59 28.01
C HIS A 148 -0.30 5.51 29.06
N ARG A 149 -1.24 5.84 29.96
CA ARG A 149 -1.90 4.89 30.84
C ARG A 149 -3.39 4.99 30.55
N ALA A 150 -4.02 3.85 30.28
CA ALA A 150 -5.35 3.85 29.68
C ALA A 150 -6.38 4.64 30.51
N LEU A 151 -6.41 4.43 31.83
CA LEU A 151 -7.36 5.16 32.69
C LEU A 151 -7.06 6.67 32.77
N ALA A 152 -5.78 7.07 32.76
CA ALA A 152 -5.41 8.47 32.84
C ALA A 152 -5.80 9.23 31.56
N ASP A 153 -5.62 8.60 30.40
CA ASP A 153 -6.03 9.15 29.12
C ASP A 153 -7.57 9.22 29.01
N ALA A 154 -8.29 8.16 29.41
CA ALA A 154 -9.76 8.18 29.48
C ALA A 154 -10.30 9.29 30.43
N GLU A 155 -9.66 9.50 31.57
CA GLU A 155 -10.00 10.58 32.51
C GLU A 155 -9.76 11.98 31.90
N ALA A 156 -8.67 12.15 31.15
CA ALA A 156 -8.40 13.40 30.45
C ALA A 156 -9.48 13.69 29.40
N VAL A 157 -9.93 12.67 28.68
CA VAL A 157 -11.06 12.77 27.74
C VAL A 157 -12.35 13.15 28.46
N TYR A 158 -12.65 12.53 29.60
CA TYR A 158 -13.81 12.90 30.42
C TYR A 158 -13.78 14.37 30.84
N ARG A 159 -12.63 14.86 31.35
CA ARG A 159 -12.45 16.26 31.74
C ARG A 159 -12.57 17.22 30.56
N PHE A 160 -12.05 16.84 29.39
CA PHE A 160 -12.26 17.58 28.15
C PHE A 160 -13.75 17.71 27.82
N LEU A 161 -14.52 16.62 27.87
CA LEU A 161 -15.96 16.67 27.59
C LEU A 161 -16.70 17.60 28.55
N CYS A 162 -16.37 17.56 29.85
CA CYS A 162 -16.93 18.48 30.84
C CYS A 162 -16.59 19.94 30.52
N SER A 163 -15.32 20.24 30.22
CA SER A 163 -14.87 21.59 29.88
C SER A 163 -15.51 22.10 28.59
N ALA A 164 -15.52 21.29 27.53
CA ALA A 164 -16.07 21.66 26.24
C ALA A 164 -17.59 21.84 26.31
N HIS A 165 -18.29 21.02 27.11
CA HIS A 165 -19.72 21.22 27.34
C HIS A 165 -20.00 22.51 28.13
N ALA A 166 -19.20 22.82 29.16
CA ALA A 166 -19.33 24.07 29.91
C ALA A 166 -19.09 25.31 29.05
N GLU A 167 -18.18 25.22 28.06
CA GLU A 167 -17.85 26.31 27.15
C GLU A 167 -18.87 26.50 26.02
N HIS A 168 -19.33 25.41 25.40
CA HIS A 168 -20.14 25.47 24.17
C HIS A 168 -21.63 25.15 24.36
N GLY A 169 -22.07 24.65 25.53
CA GLY A 169 -23.47 24.40 25.84
C GLY A 169 -24.20 23.59 24.77
N ASP A 170 -25.24 24.17 24.17
CA ASP A 170 -26.08 23.51 23.15
C ASP A 170 -25.32 23.12 21.88
N ALA A 171 -24.30 23.90 21.48
CA ALA A 171 -23.50 23.58 20.30
C ALA A 171 -22.69 22.28 20.48
N PHE A 172 -22.26 21.98 21.71
CA PHE A 172 -21.66 20.70 22.05
C PHE A 172 -22.64 19.55 21.85
N ASP A 173 -23.87 19.70 22.33
CA ASP A 173 -24.89 18.66 22.26
C ASP A 173 -25.37 18.44 20.81
N GLU A 174 -25.48 19.50 20.00
CA GLU A 174 -25.77 19.41 18.57
C GLU A 174 -24.64 18.70 17.80
N ALA A 175 -23.39 19.13 17.99
CA ALA A 175 -22.24 18.52 17.33
C ALA A 175 -22.10 17.04 17.70
N SER A 176 -22.34 16.69 18.97
CA SER A 176 -22.30 15.31 19.46
C SER A 176 -23.39 14.46 18.81
N ARG A 177 -24.65 14.92 18.78
CA ARG A 177 -25.75 14.19 18.11
C ARG A 177 -25.48 14.00 16.62
N ALA A 178 -24.97 15.02 15.95
CA ALA A 178 -24.63 14.92 14.52
C ALA A 178 -23.55 13.87 14.27
N LEU A 179 -22.52 13.81 15.11
CA LEU A 179 -21.44 12.81 15.00
C LEU A 179 -21.90 11.40 15.36
N ILE A 180 -22.76 11.25 16.37
CA ILE A 180 -23.34 9.95 16.75
C ILE A 180 -24.24 9.41 15.63
N ALA A 181 -24.95 10.31 14.94
CA ALA A 181 -25.84 9.96 13.84
C ALA A 181 -25.11 9.75 12.50
N GLU A 182 -23.79 10.00 12.40
CA GLU A 182 -23.04 9.74 11.17
C GLU A 182 -23.14 8.24 10.84
N PRO A 183 -23.57 7.88 9.60
CA PRO A 183 -23.78 6.49 9.24
C PRO A 183 -22.46 5.71 9.34
N GLY A 184 -22.57 4.45 9.78
CA GLY A 184 -21.47 3.51 9.84
C GLY A 184 -20.92 3.12 8.46
N ALA A 185 -20.55 1.85 8.28
CA ALA A 185 -20.09 1.37 6.98
C ALA A 185 -21.06 1.76 5.84
N PRO A 186 -20.57 2.31 4.71
CA PRO A 186 -21.40 2.60 3.55
C PRO A 186 -22.19 1.39 3.08
N ALA A 187 -23.39 1.63 2.55
CA ALA A 187 -24.25 0.57 2.02
C ALA A 187 -23.51 -0.25 0.95
N GLY A 188 -23.47 -1.57 1.13
CA GLY A 188 -22.80 -2.50 0.22
C GLY A 188 -21.35 -2.85 0.60
N LEU A 189 -20.75 -2.16 1.58
CA LEU A 189 -19.47 -2.57 2.16
C LEU A 189 -19.71 -3.46 3.38
N ALA A 190 -19.07 -4.64 3.42
CA ALA A 190 -19.15 -5.51 4.58
C ALA A 190 -18.58 -4.80 5.82
N GLU A 191 -19.28 -4.91 6.95
CA GLU A 191 -18.89 -4.26 8.21
C GLU A 191 -17.47 -4.62 8.65
N ALA A 192 -17.07 -5.90 8.51
CA ALA A 192 -15.72 -6.34 8.84
C ALA A 192 -14.65 -5.68 7.96
N THR A 193 -14.92 -5.48 6.67
CA THR A 193 -14.02 -4.77 5.74
C THR A 193 -13.96 -3.29 6.06
N ALA A 194 -15.11 -2.68 6.36
CA ALA A 194 -15.20 -1.30 6.81
C ALA A 194 -14.39 -1.06 8.09
N ASP A 195 -14.47 -1.96 9.07
CA ASP A 195 -13.70 -1.87 10.31
C ASP A 195 -12.19 -2.01 10.05
N ALA A 196 -11.80 -2.92 9.15
CA ALA A 196 -10.40 -3.22 8.85
C ALA A 196 -9.68 -2.13 8.03
N LEU A 197 -10.39 -1.31 7.24
CA LEU A 197 -9.80 -0.32 6.32
C LEU A 197 -9.06 0.82 7.05
N PRO A 198 -7.73 0.89 7.11
CA PRO A 198 -7.02 1.86 7.94
C PRO A 198 -7.16 3.30 7.44
N ASP A 199 -6.89 4.27 8.32
CA ASP A 199 -6.73 5.68 7.96
C ASP A 199 -5.28 6.00 7.50
N LEU A 200 -4.63 5.02 6.86
CA LEU A 200 -3.24 5.07 6.41
C LEU A 200 -3.15 5.10 4.88
N PRO A 201 -2.00 5.55 4.33
CA PRO A 201 -1.71 5.40 2.92
C PRO A 201 -1.61 3.93 2.49
N GLY A 202 -1.96 3.66 1.25
CA GLY A 202 -1.82 2.31 0.69
C GLY A 202 -2.45 2.14 -0.68
N VAL A 203 -2.62 0.89 -1.06
CA VAL A 203 -3.22 0.46 -2.33
C VAL A 203 -4.49 -0.32 -2.05
N TYR A 204 -5.52 -0.12 -2.86
CA TYR A 204 -6.77 -0.87 -2.78
C TYR A 204 -7.20 -1.39 -4.15
N LEU A 205 -7.94 -2.49 -4.12
CA LEU A 205 -8.56 -3.19 -5.25
C LEU A 205 -10.05 -3.32 -4.95
N LEU A 206 -10.87 -2.69 -5.79
CA LEU A 206 -12.30 -2.84 -5.79
C LEU A 206 -12.71 -4.03 -6.64
N MET A 207 -13.57 -4.87 -6.10
CA MET A 207 -14.09 -6.08 -6.74
C MET A 207 -15.60 -5.94 -6.99
N SER A 208 -16.08 -6.55 -8.06
CA SER A 208 -17.52 -6.69 -8.28
C SER A 208 -18.12 -7.69 -7.29
N SER A 209 -19.45 -7.65 -7.14
CA SER A 209 -20.20 -8.70 -6.44
C SER A 209 -20.06 -10.11 -7.04
N SER A 210 -19.59 -10.23 -8.28
CA SER A 210 -19.26 -11.51 -8.94
C SER A 210 -17.80 -11.94 -8.75
N GLY A 211 -16.97 -11.13 -8.08
CA GLY A 211 -15.55 -11.42 -7.85
C GLY A 211 -14.61 -11.00 -8.98
N GLU A 212 -15.04 -10.12 -9.90
CA GLU A 212 -14.20 -9.55 -10.95
C GLU A 212 -13.40 -8.34 -10.41
N PRO A 213 -12.09 -8.21 -10.72
CA PRO A 213 -11.32 -7.02 -10.37
C PRO A 213 -11.76 -5.82 -11.20
N LEU A 214 -12.31 -4.81 -10.52
CA LEU A 214 -12.86 -3.62 -11.17
C LEU A 214 -11.86 -2.49 -11.24
N TYR A 215 -11.17 -2.17 -10.14
CA TYR A 215 -10.32 -0.98 -10.08
C TYR A 215 -9.20 -1.10 -9.06
N VAL A 216 -7.98 -0.69 -9.42
CA VAL A 216 -6.82 -0.58 -8.52
C VAL A 216 -6.33 0.87 -8.48
N ALA A 217 -6.04 1.38 -7.28
CA ALA A 217 -5.40 2.70 -7.12
C ALA A 217 -4.69 2.85 -5.76
N ARG A 218 -3.80 3.85 -5.71
CA ARG A 218 -3.16 4.34 -4.49
C ARG A 218 -3.95 5.46 -3.84
N THR A 219 -3.74 5.66 -2.54
CA THR A 219 -4.33 6.75 -1.79
C THR A 219 -3.50 7.07 -0.54
N ASP A 220 -3.66 8.29 -0.04
CA ASP A 220 -3.10 8.80 1.22
C ASP A 220 -3.91 8.35 2.45
N ASN A 221 -5.20 8.06 2.25
CA ASN A 221 -6.08 7.48 3.26
C ASN A 221 -6.97 6.41 2.61
N LEU A 222 -6.78 5.15 3.00
CA LEU A 222 -7.50 3.98 2.48
C LEU A 222 -9.00 4.04 2.78
N ARG A 223 -9.39 4.26 4.04
CA ARG A 223 -10.80 4.31 4.44
C ARG A 223 -11.59 5.36 3.66
N ARG A 224 -11.17 6.62 3.75
CA ARG A 224 -11.85 7.77 3.13
C ARG A 224 -12.00 7.53 1.64
N ARG A 225 -10.97 6.98 1.00
CA ARG A 225 -10.99 6.73 -0.44
C ARG A 225 -11.95 5.61 -0.81
N VAL A 226 -11.93 4.50 -0.07
CA VAL A 226 -12.82 3.37 -0.34
C VAL A 226 -14.28 3.76 -0.06
N PHE A 227 -14.56 4.47 1.03
CA PHE A 227 -15.91 4.88 1.41
C PHE A 227 -16.55 5.77 0.33
N ALA A 228 -15.78 6.71 -0.22
CA ALA A 228 -16.24 7.58 -1.31
C ALA A 228 -16.72 6.79 -2.55
N HIS A 229 -16.17 5.60 -2.83
CA HIS A 229 -16.64 4.76 -3.94
C HIS A 229 -18.01 4.13 -3.67
N PHE A 230 -18.29 3.73 -2.42
CA PHE A 230 -19.59 3.14 -2.04
C PHE A 230 -20.69 4.20 -1.92
N GLU A 231 -20.32 5.42 -1.51
CA GLU A 231 -21.25 6.55 -1.41
C GLU A 231 -21.52 7.22 -2.76
N GLN A 232 -20.87 6.75 -3.84
CA GLN A 232 -20.94 7.33 -5.19
C GLN A 232 -20.56 8.83 -5.25
N ALA A 233 -19.85 9.31 -4.23
CA ALA A 233 -19.43 10.69 -4.08
C ALA A 233 -18.09 10.91 -4.80
N GLY A 234 -18.14 11.20 -6.10
CA GLY A 234 -16.95 11.70 -6.79
C GLY A 234 -16.92 11.45 -8.29
N THR A 235 -17.27 12.48 -9.08
CA THR A 235 -16.84 12.57 -10.48
C THR A 235 -15.64 13.49 -10.58
N THR A 236 -14.45 12.92 -10.73
CA THR A 236 -13.26 13.67 -11.15
C THR A 236 -12.52 12.91 -12.23
N ARG A 237 -11.65 13.59 -12.98
CA ARG A 237 -10.82 12.99 -14.05
C ARG A 237 -9.89 11.87 -13.53
N ALA A 238 -9.69 11.80 -12.20
CA ALA A 238 -8.91 10.78 -11.50
C ALA A 238 -9.75 9.61 -10.93
N GLN A 239 -11.08 9.64 -11.10
CA GLN A 239 -12.01 8.66 -10.52
C GLN A 239 -12.99 8.17 -11.58
N PRO A 240 -12.80 6.96 -12.16
CA PRO A 240 -13.78 6.40 -13.05
C PRO A 240 -15.05 6.08 -12.25
N ARG A 241 -16.22 6.46 -12.78
CA ARG A 241 -17.49 5.96 -12.25
C ARG A 241 -17.53 4.45 -12.46
N ILE A 242 -17.54 3.70 -11.36
CA ILE A 242 -17.76 2.26 -11.38
C ILE A 242 -19.27 2.06 -11.44
N GLY A 243 -19.77 1.79 -12.64
CA GLY A 243 -21.19 1.59 -12.91
C GLY A 243 -21.74 0.23 -12.45
N GLU A 244 -20.96 -0.52 -11.66
CA GLU A 244 -21.26 -1.87 -11.23
C GLU A 244 -21.36 -1.94 -9.71
N LYS A 245 -22.16 -2.90 -9.23
CA LYS A 245 -22.30 -3.14 -7.79
C LYS A 245 -20.99 -3.70 -7.22
N LEU A 246 -20.36 -2.92 -6.34
CA LEU A 246 -19.20 -3.34 -5.57
C LEU A 246 -19.56 -4.51 -4.65
N GLY A 247 -18.67 -5.49 -4.57
CA GLY A 247 -18.84 -6.70 -3.75
C GLY A 247 -17.85 -6.78 -2.60
N ASP A 248 -16.57 -6.57 -2.89
CA ASP A 248 -15.49 -6.71 -1.92
C ASP A 248 -14.38 -5.69 -2.19
N VAL A 249 -13.56 -5.45 -1.17
CA VAL A 249 -12.40 -4.56 -1.23
C VAL A 249 -11.20 -5.25 -0.64
N ARG A 250 -10.13 -5.35 -1.42
CA ARG A 250 -8.80 -5.73 -0.92
C ARG A 250 -7.96 -4.48 -0.76
N PHE A 251 -7.12 -4.44 0.26
CA PHE A 251 -6.21 -3.33 0.49
C PHE A 251 -4.92 -3.81 1.13
N GLU A 252 -3.87 -3.01 0.97
CA GLU A 252 -2.58 -3.24 1.59
C GLU A 252 -1.94 -1.88 1.91
N GLU A 253 -1.45 -1.76 3.15
CA GLU A 253 -0.83 -0.56 3.69
C GLU A 253 0.58 -0.37 3.11
N SER A 254 1.01 0.88 3.00
CA SER A 254 2.36 1.22 2.56
C SER A 254 3.06 2.09 3.59
N VAL A 255 4.31 1.74 3.93
CA VAL A 255 5.17 2.52 4.84
C VAL A 255 5.55 3.87 4.23
N GLY A 256 5.62 3.97 2.91
CA GLY A 256 5.87 5.23 2.20
C GLY A 256 5.36 5.21 0.76
N GLU A 257 5.71 6.29 0.04
CA GLU A 257 5.24 6.50 -1.33
C GLU A 257 5.81 5.49 -2.33
N PHE A 258 7.07 5.08 -2.16
CA PHE A 258 7.72 4.15 -3.08
C PHE A 258 7.05 2.77 -3.01
N GLY A 259 6.82 2.26 -1.80
CA GLY A 259 6.09 1.01 -1.59
C GLY A 259 4.69 1.07 -2.19
N ALA A 260 3.96 2.16 -1.97
CA ALA A 260 2.64 2.35 -2.58
C ALA A 260 2.70 2.28 -4.11
N GLN A 261 3.61 3.03 -4.74
CA GLN A 261 3.82 3.05 -6.20
C GLN A 261 4.14 1.66 -6.74
N LEU A 262 5.03 0.93 -6.05
CA LEU A 262 5.42 -0.43 -6.42
C LEU A 262 4.22 -1.39 -6.38
N MET A 263 3.49 -1.41 -5.26
CA MET A 263 2.33 -2.27 -5.06
C MET A 263 1.23 -2.01 -6.10
N GLU A 264 0.98 -0.74 -6.46
CA GLU A 264 0.04 -0.39 -7.52
C GLU A 264 0.44 -1.01 -8.86
N LYS A 265 1.72 -0.93 -9.25
CA LYS A 265 2.19 -1.54 -10.51
C LYS A 265 2.01 -3.05 -10.51
N LEU A 266 2.36 -3.70 -9.41
CA LEU A 266 2.22 -5.15 -9.26
C LEU A 266 0.75 -5.59 -9.32
N TRP A 267 -0.15 -4.85 -8.66
CA TRP A 267 -1.58 -5.17 -8.65
C TRP A 267 -2.24 -4.89 -10.01
N LEU A 268 -1.84 -3.83 -10.70
CA LEU A 268 -2.32 -3.57 -12.07
C LEU A 268 -1.89 -4.68 -13.04
N ALA A 269 -0.63 -5.13 -12.97
CA ALA A 269 -0.12 -6.22 -13.80
C ALA A 269 -0.84 -7.55 -13.51
N ARG A 270 -1.05 -7.86 -12.21
CA ARG A 270 -1.68 -9.10 -11.74
C ARG A 270 -3.17 -9.18 -12.03
N TYR A 271 -3.92 -8.13 -11.69
CA TYR A 271 -5.39 -8.16 -11.71
C TYR A 271 -5.99 -7.60 -12.99
N ARG A 272 -5.25 -6.78 -13.75
CA ARG A 272 -5.70 -6.13 -15.00
C ARG A 272 -7.14 -5.58 -14.93
N PRO A 273 -7.44 -4.77 -13.90
CA PRO A 273 -8.81 -4.40 -13.56
C PRO A 273 -9.53 -3.66 -14.69
N ARG A 274 -10.84 -3.91 -14.81
CA ARG A 274 -11.68 -3.42 -15.92
C ARG A 274 -11.64 -1.91 -16.12
N TYR A 275 -11.63 -1.14 -15.02
CA TYR A 275 -11.67 0.32 -15.00
C TYR A 275 -10.28 0.98 -14.95
N ASN A 276 -9.19 0.21 -15.07
CA ASN A 276 -7.85 0.75 -15.36
C ASN A 276 -7.41 0.37 -16.79
N PRO A 277 -7.94 1.05 -17.83
CA PRO A 277 -7.78 0.62 -19.23
C PRO A 277 -6.32 0.50 -19.67
N ALA A 278 -5.42 1.33 -19.13
CA ALA A 278 -3.99 1.26 -19.42
C ALA A 278 -3.38 -0.12 -19.09
N SER A 279 -3.76 -0.72 -17.96
CA SER A 279 -3.26 -2.05 -17.54
C SER A 279 -3.76 -3.20 -18.43
N ARG A 280 -4.93 -3.04 -19.06
CA ARG A 280 -5.50 -4.04 -19.97
C ARG A 280 -4.88 -4.01 -21.36
N LEU A 281 -4.29 -2.88 -21.72
CA LEU A 281 -3.59 -2.67 -22.99
C LEU A 281 -2.10 -3.03 -22.90
N GLU A 282 -1.60 -3.40 -21.72
CA GLU A 282 -0.22 -3.88 -21.56
C GLU A 282 -0.08 -5.26 -22.19
N GLU A 283 0.52 -5.26 -23.39
CA GLU A 283 1.05 -6.46 -24.05
C GLU A 283 2.25 -7.00 -23.26
N THR A 284 2.61 -8.26 -23.49
CA THR A 284 3.82 -8.84 -22.89
C THR A 284 5.04 -8.02 -23.33
N PRO A 285 5.81 -7.44 -22.40
CA PRO A 285 6.99 -6.65 -22.74
C PRO A 285 7.99 -7.50 -23.54
N CYS A 286 8.67 -6.87 -24.49
CA CYS A 286 9.67 -7.54 -25.33
C CYS A 286 10.99 -6.78 -25.34
N THR A 287 12.06 -7.47 -25.69
CA THR A 287 13.39 -6.90 -25.95
C THR A 287 13.94 -7.41 -27.27
N LEU A 288 14.95 -6.71 -27.82
CA LEU A 288 15.76 -7.21 -28.92
C LEU A 288 16.92 -8.03 -28.34
N ALA A 289 16.96 -9.32 -28.61
CA ALA A 289 18.06 -10.20 -28.22
C ALA A 289 19.04 -10.37 -29.39
N LEU A 290 20.32 -10.13 -29.13
CA LEU A 290 21.40 -10.38 -30.07
C LEU A 290 21.96 -11.79 -29.89
N ASP A 291 21.87 -12.59 -30.94
CA ASP A 291 22.44 -13.93 -31.01
C ASP A 291 23.73 -13.88 -31.83
N THR A 292 24.84 -14.31 -31.21
CA THR A 292 26.19 -14.30 -31.78
C THR A 292 26.72 -15.68 -32.15
N ASP A 293 25.96 -16.74 -31.86
CA ASP A 293 26.46 -18.12 -31.87
C ASP A 293 26.28 -18.82 -33.23
N GLY A 294 25.98 -18.04 -34.28
CA GLY A 294 25.84 -18.58 -35.63
C GLY A 294 27.15 -19.14 -36.17
N GLU A 295 27.18 -20.43 -36.52
CA GLU A 295 28.32 -21.09 -37.18
C GLU A 295 28.71 -20.42 -38.52
N ASP A 296 27.80 -19.66 -39.12
CA ASP A 296 28.01 -18.88 -40.35
C ASP A 296 28.68 -17.50 -40.10
N GLY A 297 29.07 -17.20 -38.85
CA GLY A 297 29.67 -15.93 -38.44
C GLY A 297 28.71 -14.75 -38.41
N ARG A 298 27.40 -15.00 -38.56
CA ARG A 298 26.35 -13.97 -38.69
C ARG A 298 25.68 -13.71 -37.36
N TRP A 299 25.56 -12.43 -37.00
CA TRP A 299 24.79 -12.04 -35.82
C TRP A 299 23.33 -11.81 -36.18
N ARG A 300 22.42 -12.35 -35.36
CA ARG A 300 20.97 -12.29 -35.60
C ARG A 300 20.27 -11.54 -34.47
N VAL A 301 19.21 -10.82 -34.82
CA VAL A 301 18.38 -10.13 -33.82
C VAL A 301 17.01 -10.77 -33.78
N ARG A 302 16.59 -11.17 -32.58
CA ARG A 302 15.24 -11.69 -32.31
C ARG A 302 14.48 -10.74 -31.41
N VAL A 303 13.19 -10.61 -31.65
CA VAL A 303 12.26 -10.03 -30.67
C VAL A 303 11.87 -11.15 -29.72
N VAL A 304 12.24 -11.02 -28.45
CA VAL A 304 11.95 -12.02 -27.42
C VAL A 304 11.08 -11.42 -26.32
N PRO A 305 10.09 -12.14 -25.78
CA PRO A 305 9.36 -11.71 -24.59
C PRO A 305 10.29 -11.60 -23.37
N CYS A 306 10.06 -10.60 -22.53
CA CYS A 306 10.75 -10.46 -21.24
C CYS A 306 10.04 -11.31 -20.17
N ALA A 307 10.08 -12.63 -20.31
CA ALA A 307 9.53 -13.55 -19.30
C ALA A 307 10.58 -13.89 -18.24
N GLY A 308 10.22 -13.87 -16.96
CA GLY A 308 11.17 -14.09 -15.87
C GLY A 308 12.10 -12.90 -15.69
N ALA A 309 13.27 -12.90 -16.32
CA ALA A 309 14.25 -11.82 -16.21
C ALA A 309 14.69 -11.31 -17.60
N LEU A 310 15.24 -10.09 -17.64
CA LEU A 310 15.88 -9.60 -18.86
C LEU A 310 17.09 -10.47 -19.22
N PRO A 311 17.19 -10.94 -20.48
CA PRO A 311 18.38 -11.63 -20.99
C PRO A 311 19.63 -10.72 -20.97
N ASP A 312 20.82 -11.29 -20.81
CA ASP A 312 22.08 -10.51 -20.79
C ASP A 312 22.40 -9.88 -22.15
N ASN A 313 21.87 -10.47 -23.23
CA ASN A 313 21.98 -9.99 -24.60
C ASN A 313 20.78 -9.12 -25.03
N ALA A 314 20.04 -8.55 -24.07
CA ALA A 314 18.89 -7.69 -24.31
C ALA A 314 19.28 -6.25 -24.72
N PHE A 315 18.53 -5.69 -25.67
CA PHE A 315 18.65 -4.32 -26.16
C PHE A 315 17.26 -3.68 -26.31
N GLY A 316 17.06 -2.53 -25.66
CA GLY A 316 15.74 -1.92 -25.46
C GLY A 316 14.76 -2.75 -24.61
N VAL A 317 13.80 -2.07 -23.98
CA VAL A 317 12.59 -2.72 -23.42
C VAL A 317 11.38 -2.03 -24.04
N PHE A 318 10.53 -2.82 -24.68
CA PHE A 318 9.37 -2.36 -25.45
C PHE A 318 8.10 -2.91 -24.83
N ARG A 319 6.98 -2.19 -24.98
CA ARG A 319 5.66 -2.57 -24.43
C ARG A 319 5.12 -3.84 -25.04
N GLY A 320 5.56 -4.20 -26.24
CA GLY A 320 5.11 -5.38 -26.94
C GLY A 320 5.92 -5.66 -28.20
N ALA A 321 5.64 -6.81 -28.83
CA ALA A 321 6.38 -7.28 -29.99
C ALA A 321 6.30 -6.32 -31.19
N ARG A 322 5.16 -5.63 -31.39
CA ARG A 322 4.98 -4.68 -32.49
C ARG A 322 5.89 -3.46 -32.35
N GLU A 323 5.99 -2.89 -31.15
CA GLU A 323 6.87 -1.75 -30.87
C GLU A 323 8.35 -2.15 -31.06
N ALA A 324 8.75 -3.33 -30.56
CA ALA A 324 10.09 -3.87 -30.75
C ALA A 324 10.43 -4.10 -32.25
N GLN A 325 9.51 -4.69 -33.01
CA GLN A 325 9.68 -4.90 -34.45
C GLN A 325 9.80 -3.57 -35.21
N HIS A 326 9.01 -2.57 -34.84
CA HIS A 326 9.08 -1.23 -35.43
C HIS A 326 10.42 -0.55 -35.14
N ALA A 327 10.88 -0.58 -33.88
CA ALA A 327 12.17 -0.05 -33.49
C ALA A 327 13.33 -0.73 -34.22
N LEU A 328 13.30 -2.06 -34.34
CA LEU A 328 14.29 -2.82 -35.11
C LEU A 328 14.28 -2.42 -36.59
N ALA A 329 13.11 -2.25 -37.20
CA ALA A 329 13.00 -1.83 -38.60
C ALA A 329 13.58 -0.42 -38.83
N GLN A 330 13.33 0.52 -37.90
CA GLN A 330 13.91 1.86 -37.96
C GLN A 330 15.44 1.82 -37.80
N LEU A 331 15.95 1.03 -36.85
CA LEU A 331 17.39 0.85 -36.64
C LEU A 331 18.07 0.30 -37.90
N ILE A 332 17.50 -0.75 -38.48
CA ILE A 332 17.98 -1.37 -39.72
C ILE A 332 18.04 -0.37 -40.87
N ALA A 333 17.02 0.47 -41.03
CA ALA A 333 16.96 1.45 -42.09
C ALA A 333 17.99 2.58 -41.89
N LYS A 334 18.05 3.13 -40.68
CA LYS A 334 18.97 4.21 -40.29
C LYS A 334 20.43 3.80 -40.50
N GLU A 335 20.80 2.62 -40.02
CA GLU A 335 22.18 2.13 -40.01
C GLU A 335 22.54 1.31 -41.26
N ARG A 336 21.62 1.30 -42.26
CA ARG A 336 21.79 0.65 -43.56
C ARG A 336 22.21 -0.83 -43.44
N LEU A 337 21.65 -1.53 -42.45
CA LEU A 337 21.97 -2.93 -42.15
C LEU A 337 21.23 -3.89 -43.09
N CYS A 338 21.83 -5.06 -43.38
CA CYS A 338 21.19 -6.09 -44.21
C CYS A 338 20.10 -6.87 -43.44
N PRO A 339 18.80 -6.74 -43.77
CA PRO A 339 17.74 -7.38 -43.01
C PRO A 339 17.68 -8.90 -43.20
N THR A 340 18.20 -9.38 -44.34
CA THR A 340 18.28 -10.81 -44.67
C THR A 340 19.29 -11.55 -43.79
N LEU A 341 20.35 -10.88 -43.36
CA LEU A 341 21.34 -11.45 -42.44
C LEU A 341 20.87 -11.38 -40.99
N LEU A 342 20.16 -10.30 -40.63
CA LEU A 342 19.75 -10.03 -39.24
C LEU A 342 18.50 -10.78 -38.78
N LEU A 343 17.53 -10.99 -39.67
CA LEU A 343 16.22 -11.54 -39.31
C LEU A 343 16.16 -13.04 -39.64
N PRO A 344 15.44 -13.85 -38.83
CA PRO A 344 15.17 -15.24 -39.17
C PRO A 344 14.55 -15.33 -40.57
N ALA A 345 15.10 -16.17 -41.44
CA ALA A 345 14.64 -16.28 -42.82
C ALA A 345 13.18 -16.74 -42.87
N ARG A 346 12.30 -15.98 -43.53
CA ARG A 346 11.04 -16.53 -44.07
C ARG A 346 11.40 -17.41 -45.27
N GLY A 347 11.83 -18.64 -45.01
CA GLY A 347 12.20 -19.62 -46.05
C GLY A 347 13.69 -19.57 -46.43
N ALA A 348 14.35 -20.72 -46.30
CA ALA A 348 15.78 -20.95 -46.47
C ALA A 348 16.25 -21.01 -47.94
N ARG A 349 16.14 -19.92 -48.71
CA ARG A 349 16.66 -19.89 -50.11
C ARG A 349 17.33 -18.58 -50.55
N ALA A 350 17.73 -17.69 -49.64
CA ALA A 350 18.20 -16.33 -49.99
C ALA A 350 19.64 -15.98 -49.60
N ALA A 351 20.49 -16.94 -49.20
CA ALA A 351 21.87 -16.65 -48.79
C ALA A 351 22.87 -16.66 -49.97
N ASP A 352 22.73 -17.57 -50.95
CA ASP A 352 23.76 -17.76 -51.99
C ASP A 352 23.59 -16.91 -53.26
N LYS A 353 22.49 -16.15 -53.40
CA LYS A 353 22.22 -15.33 -54.59
C LYS A 353 22.18 -13.82 -54.32
N GLY A 354 22.54 -13.40 -53.10
CA GLY A 354 22.24 -12.06 -52.62
C GLY A 354 20.74 -11.82 -52.45
N CYS A 355 20.35 -10.87 -51.60
CA CYS A 355 18.93 -10.54 -51.50
C CYS A 355 18.47 -9.88 -52.82
N GLY A 356 17.42 -10.41 -53.46
CA GLY A 356 16.81 -9.78 -54.65
C GLY A 356 16.27 -8.36 -54.42
N LYS A 357 16.36 -7.85 -53.19
CA LYS A 357 15.91 -6.53 -52.74
C LYS A 357 16.97 -5.42 -52.88
N ARG A 358 18.17 -5.72 -53.39
CA ARG A 358 19.25 -4.72 -53.54
C ARG A 358 18.91 -3.58 -54.52
N ARG A 359 18.02 -3.81 -55.50
CA ARG A 359 17.56 -2.75 -56.43
C ARG A 359 16.76 -1.63 -55.76
N HIS A 360 16.23 -1.83 -54.55
CA HIS A 360 15.36 -0.87 -53.88
C HIS A 360 15.68 -0.64 -52.39
N ARG A 361 16.80 -1.17 -51.84
CA ARG A 361 17.16 -1.02 -50.42
C ARG A 361 18.55 -0.40 -50.22
N PRO A 362 18.72 0.55 -49.30
CA PRO A 362 19.96 1.31 -49.11
C PRO A 362 21.02 0.57 -48.26
N CYS A 363 20.97 -0.75 -48.06
CA CYS A 363 21.96 -1.44 -47.21
C CYS A 363 23.35 -1.52 -47.87
N LEU A 364 24.41 -1.72 -47.06
CA LEU A 364 25.80 -1.71 -47.53
C LEU A 364 26.33 -3.03 -48.14
N GLY A 365 25.45 -4.03 -48.36
CA GLY A 365 25.79 -5.15 -49.24
C GLY A 365 26.54 -6.32 -48.60
N ALA A 366 26.51 -6.46 -47.27
CA ALA A 366 27.14 -7.61 -46.57
C ALA A 366 26.70 -8.99 -47.09
N CYS A 367 25.46 -9.14 -47.56
CA CYS A 367 24.95 -10.40 -48.13
C CYS A 367 25.53 -10.76 -49.50
N VAL A 368 26.23 -9.84 -50.17
CA VAL A 368 26.86 -10.04 -51.49
C VAL A 368 28.38 -9.80 -51.46
N GLY A 369 28.96 -9.66 -50.25
CA GLY A 369 30.40 -9.50 -50.06
C GLY A 369 30.96 -8.09 -50.31
N GLU A 370 30.13 -7.08 -50.61
CA GLU A 370 30.58 -5.69 -50.75
C GLU A 370 30.98 -5.05 -49.41
N GLU A 371 30.43 -5.61 -48.34
CA GLU A 371 30.80 -5.28 -46.97
C GLU A 371 31.23 -6.59 -46.28
N SER A 372 32.30 -6.54 -45.49
CA SER A 372 32.71 -7.69 -44.69
C SER A 372 31.71 -7.98 -43.57
N MET A 373 31.53 -9.26 -43.23
CA MET A 373 30.64 -9.66 -42.14
C MET A 373 31.04 -9.01 -40.80
N ALA A 374 32.35 -8.87 -40.56
CA ALA A 374 32.87 -8.22 -39.35
C ALA A 374 32.46 -6.73 -39.27
N ALA A 375 32.54 -5.98 -40.38
CA ALA A 375 32.11 -4.59 -40.41
C ALA A 375 30.59 -4.46 -40.20
N HIS A 376 29.81 -5.40 -40.75
CA HIS A 376 28.36 -5.44 -40.59
C HIS A 376 27.95 -5.72 -39.14
N ASN A 377 28.55 -6.75 -38.52
CA ASN A 377 28.34 -7.11 -37.13
C ASN A 377 28.74 -5.96 -36.18
N ALA A 378 29.87 -5.28 -36.45
CA ALA A 378 30.33 -4.14 -35.65
C ALA A 378 29.33 -2.97 -35.71
N ARG A 379 28.79 -2.64 -36.89
CA ARG A 379 27.74 -1.61 -37.01
C ARG A 379 26.46 -2.00 -36.29
N LEU A 380 26.03 -3.27 -36.43
CA LEU A 380 24.88 -3.78 -35.70
C LEU A 380 25.06 -3.60 -34.19
N HIS A 381 26.23 -3.97 -33.66
CA HIS A 381 26.52 -3.82 -32.24
C HIS A 381 26.45 -2.36 -31.79
N ALA A 382 27.14 -1.46 -32.50
CA ALA A 382 27.14 -0.04 -32.19
C ALA A 382 25.72 0.56 -32.21
N ALA A 383 24.93 0.16 -33.21
CA ALA A 383 23.53 0.56 -33.35
C ALA A 383 22.67 0.08 -32.17
N LEU A 384 22.78 -1.20 -31.79
CA LEU A 384 22.03 -1.78 -30.68
C LEU A 384 22.43 -1.19 -29.33
N SER A 385 23.73 -0.94 -29.11
CA SER A 385 24.22 -0.27 -27.90
C SER A 385 23.62 1.14 -27.73
N GLY A 386 23.32 1.83 -28.83
CA GLY A 386 22.61 3.12 -28.81
C GLY A 386 21.11 3.03 -28.49
N VAL A 387 20.47 1.86 -28.66
CA VAL A 387 19.07 1.62 -28.23
C VAL A 387 18.99 1.52 -26.71
N GLY A 388 20.03 0.94 -26.08
CA GLY A 388 20.23 0.92 -24.63
C GLY A 388 19.24 0.03 -23.86
N VAL A 389 19.78 -0.88 -23.06
CA VAL A 389 19.11 -1.40 -21.85
C VAL A 389 20.04 -1.10 -20.71
N GLU A 390 19.52 -0.50 -19.65
CA GLU A 390 20.28 -0.32 -18.43
C GLU A 390 20.51 -1.71 -17.85
N ARG A 391 21.76 -2.18 -17.89
CA ARG A 391 22.13 -3.46 -17.29
C ARG A 391 21.97 -3.36 -15.78
N TRP A 392 21.64 -4.48 -15.15
CA TRP A 392 21.63 -4.55 -13.69
C TRP A 392 23.04 -4.20 -13.20
N PRO A 393 23.23 -3.12 -12.43
CA PRO A 393 24.57 -2.61 -12.13
C PRO A 393 25.23 -3.31 -10.92
N TYR A 394 24.52 -4.23 -10.26
CA TYR A 394 24.95 -4.88 -9.03
C TYR A 394 25.29 -6.37 -9.25
N ALA A 395 26.16 -6.93 -8.42
CA ALA A 395 26.57 -8.33 -8.51
C ALA A 395 25.48 -9.32 -8.06
N GLY A 396 24.53 -8.87 -7.24
CA GLY A 396 23.45 -9.69 -6.68
C GLY A 396 22.19 -8.89 -6.39
N PRO A 397 21.33 -9.39 -5.49
CA PRO A 397 20.14 -8.70 -5.03
C PRO A 397 20.44 -7.38 -4.32
N VAL A 398 19.52 -6.44 -4.44
CA VAL A 398 19.58 -5.13 -3.81
C VAL A 398 18.27 -4.83 -3.11
N SER A 399 18.40 -4.24 -1.94
CA SER A 399 17.28 -3.88 -1.06
C SER A 399 17.09 -2.37 -1.05
N LEU A 400 15.85 -1.93 -1.32
CA LEU A 400 15.39 -0.57 -1.04
C LEU A 400 14.64 -0.57 0.28
N VAL A 401 15.22 0.08 1.28
CA VAL A 401 14.65 0.18 2.63
C VAL A 401 13.89 1.49 2.74
N GLU A 402 12.58 1.38 2.81
CA GLU A 402 11.66 2.48 2.99
C GLU A 402 11.34 2.64 4.49
N ARG A 403 11.50 3.86 5.02
CA ARG A 403 11.21 4.18 6.41
C ARG A 403 10.13 5.25 6.51
N HIS A 404 9.13 5.01 7.34
CA HIS A 404 8.13 6.02 7.65
C HIS A 404 8.75 7.11 8.55
N PRO A 405 8.63 8.41 8.19
CA PRO A 405 9.40 9.48 8.82
C PRO A 405 9.03 9.76 10.28
N ILE A 406 7.83 9.37 10.72
CA ILE A 406 7.33 9.66 12.06
C ILE A 406 7.41 8.40 12.95
N SER A 407 6.71 7.33 12.58
CA SER A 407 6.70 6.05 13.33
C SER A 407 8.04 5.29 13.32
N GLY A 408 8.95 5.58 12.38
CA GLY A 408 10.20 4.84 12.23
C GLY A 408 10.05 3.43 11.65
N GLU A 409 8.82 2.98 11.35
CA GLU A 409 8.53 1.68 10.73
C GLU A 409 9.31 1.52 9.43
N GLN A 410 9.77 0.31 9.15
CA GLN A 410 10.55 0.00 7.96
C GLN A 410 9.92 -1.10 7.13
N ARG A 411 10.01 -0.93 5.81
CA ARG A 411 9.74 -1.97 4.81
C ARG A 411 10.96 -2.13 3.92
N VAL A 412 11.43 -3.37 3.79
CA VAL A 412 12.54 -3.72 2.91
C VAL A 412 11.95 -4.33 1.63
N HIS A 413 12.26 -3.74 0.48
CA HIS A 413 11.84 -4.20 -0.84
C HIS A 413 13.05 -4.75 -1.60
N VAL A 414 13.03 -6.02 -1.97
CA VAL A 414 14.19 -6.72 -2.55
C VAL A 414 14.01 -6.87 -4.06
N PHE A 415 15.08 -6.58 -4.80
CA PHE A 415 15.11 -6.63 -6.26
C PHE A 415 16.37 -7.33 -6.76
N GLU A 416 16.25 -8.06 -7.86
CA GLU A 416 17.39 -8.63 -8.56
C GLU A 416 17.10 -8.66 -10.06
N ARG A 417 18.09 -8.30 -10.88
CA ARG A 417 17.94 -8.30 -12.35
C ARG A 417 16.68 -7.58 -12.84
N TRP A 418 16.37 -6.43 -12.23
CA TRP A 418 15.17 -5.62 -12.49
C TRP A 418 13.82 -6.26 -12.13
N CYS A 419 13.83 -7.39 -11.41
CA CYS A 419 12.65 -8.11 -10.96
C CYS A 419 12.44 -7.89 -9.46
N TYR A 420 11.18 -7.82 -9.02
CA TYR A 420 10.84 -7.61 -7.60
C TYR A 420 10.69 -8.95 -6.88
N LEU A 421 11.64 -9.30 -6.03
CA LEU A 421 11.65 -10.59 -5.33
C LEU A 421 10.67 -10.64 -4.16
N GLY A 422 10.29 -9.49 -3.62
CA GLY A 422 9.31 -9.37 -2.53
C GLY A 422 9.69 -8.31 -1.51
N SER A 423 8.84 -8.16 -0.50
CA SER A 423 9.12 -7.30 0.64
C SER A 423 8.87 -7.98 1.97
N HIS A 424 9.48 -7.42 3.01
CA HIS A 424 9.36 -7.88 4.39
C HIS A 424 9.57 -6.71 5.35
N ALA A 425 8.97 -6.82 6.54
CA ALA A 425 9.31 -5.97 7.67
C ALA A 425 10.45 -6.66 8.44
N GLY A 426 11.71 -6.24 8.29
CA GLY A 426 12.81 -6.76 9.10
C GLY A 426 13.59 -7.92 8.48
N ASP A 427 13.55 -9.13 9.03
CA ASP A 427 14.27 -10.35 8.58
C ASP A 427 13.32 -11.44 8.03
N GLY A 428 12.06 -11.06 7.78
CA GLY A 428 11.01 -11.95 7.31
C GLY A 428 11.21 -12.54 5.91
N ARG A 429 10.44 -13.59 5.61
CA ARG A 429 10.37 -14.20 4.27
C ARG A 429 9.84 -13.19 3.24
N LEU A 430 10.46 -13.18 2.06
CA LEU A 430 10.02 -12.36 0.93
C LEU A 430 8.63 -12.78 0.44
N ALA A 431 7.73 -11.81 0.35
CA ALA A 431 6.43 -11.96 -0.31
C ALA A 431 6.47 -11.24 -1.68
N GLY A 432 6.81 -11.96 -2.76
CA GLY A 432 6.91 -11.40 -4.10
C GLY A 432 6.95 -12.44 -5.23
N GLY A 433 7.05 -11.97 -6.47
CA GLY A 433 7.11 -12.80 -7.66
C GLY A 433 8.29 -12.39 -8.55
N ALA A 434 9.12 -13.33 -8.96
CA ALA A 434 10.41 -13.07 -9.61
C ALA A 434 10.34 -12.70 -11.11
N ASP A 435 9.17 -12.29 -11.59
CA ASP A 435 8.96 -11.98 -13.01
C ASP A 435 9.21 -10.50 -13.34
N PHE A 436 9.69 -10.27 -14.55
CA PHE A 436 9.99 -8.95 -15.07
C PHE A 436 8.70 -8.19 -15.39
N GLU A 437 8.51 -7.07 -14.71
CA GLU A 437 7.38 -6.19 -14.91
C GLU A 437 7.84 -4.83 -15.41
N MET A 438 7.35 -4.38 -16.57
CA MET A 438 7.80 -3.14 -17.20
C MET A 438 7.50 -1.90 -16.32
N GLY A 439 6.38 -1.91 -15.59
CA GLY A 439 6.04 -0.87 -14.63
C GLY A 439 7.04 -0.79 -13.48
N VAL A 440 7.46 -1.95 -12.96
CA VAL A 440 8.47 -2.08 -11.89
C VAL A 440 9.84 -1.66 -12.40
N TYR A 441 10.26 -2.11 -13.59
CA TYR A 441 11.52 -1.71 -14.22
C TYR A 441 11.64 -0.18 -14.35
N ARG A 442 10.59 0.49 -14.84
CA ARG A 442 10.60 1.96 -14.99
C ARG A 442 10.67 2.67 -13.64
N LEU A 443 9.91 2.20 -12.65
CA LEU A 443 9.91 2.73 -11.30
C LEU A 443 11.29 2.59 -10.65
N LEU A 444 11.84 1.37 -10.65
CA LEU A 444 13.13 1.05 -10.04
C LEU A 444 14.27 1.80 -10.72
N ARG A 445 14.29 1.86 -12.06
CA ARG A 445 15.29 2.62 -12.80
C ARG A 445 15.26 4.11 -12.45
N SER A 446 14.08 4.68 -12.22
CA SER A 446 13.98 6.07 -11.75
C SER A 446 14.49 6.22 -10.31
N ALA A 447 14.12 5.30 -9.42
CA ALA A 447 14.51 5.33 -8.02
C ALA A 447 16.01 5.15 -7.80
N LEU A 448 16.68 4.29 -8.58
CA LEU A 448 18.13 4.09 -8.47
C LEU A 448 18.95 5.29 -8.97
N ARG A 449 18.39 6.11 -9.87
CA ARG A 449 19.04 7.36 -10.32
C ARG A 449 18.92 8.48 -9.30
N LYS A 450 17.79 8.52 -8.58
CA LYS A 450 17.52 9.46 -7.50
C LYS A 450 16.63 8.77 -6.47
N LEU A 451 17.22 8.41 -5.34
CA LEU A 451 16.49 7.74 -4.26
C LEU A 451 15.32 8.61 -3.80
N PRO A 452 14.12 8.03 -3.66
CA PRO A 452 12.98 8.72 -3.07
C PRO A 452 13.25 9.11 -1.60
N ASP A 453 12.54 10.13 -1.13
CA ASP A 453 12.67 10.56 0.27
C ASP A 453 12.27 9.43 1.23
N GLY A 454 13.06 9.21 2.28
CA GLY A 454 12.84 8.12 3.24
C GLY A 454 13.21 6.72 2.73
N VAL A 455 13.82 6.60 1.54
CA VAL A 455 14.31 5.33 0.98
C VAL A 455 15.83 5.29 0.96
N THR A 456 16.43 4.22 1.47
CA THR A 456 17.86 3.95 1.39
C THR A 456 18.17 2.69 0.59
N LEU A 457 19.33 2.67 -0.05
CA LEU A 457 19.83 1.53 -0.82
C LEU A 457 20.73 0.67 0.08
N GLN A 458 20.55 -0.64 0.03
CA GLN A 458 21.43 -1.63 0.65
C GLN A 458 21.77 -2.71 -0.38
N GLU A 459 23.04 -2.98 -0.59
CA GLU A 459 23.51 -4.08 -1.42
C GLU A 459 23.62 -5.35 -0.56
N GLY A 460 23.19 -6.48 -1.13
CA GLY A 460 23.16 -7.78 -0.45
C GLY A 460 24.47 -8.54 -0.46
#